data_AF-A0A0E2LTD1-F1
#
_entry.id   AF-A0A0E2LTD1-F1
#
_cell.length_a   1.000
_cell.length_b   1.000
_cell.length_c   1.000
_cell.angle_alpha   90.00
_cell.angle_beta   90.00
_cell.angle_gamma   90.00
#
_symmetry.space_group_name_H-M   'P 1'
#
loop_
_entity.id
_entity.type
_entity.pdbx_description
1 polymer ?
#
loop_
_entity_poly.entity_id
_entity_poly.type
_entity_poly.pdbx_seq_one_letter_code
_entity_poly.pdbx_strand_id
1 'polypeptide(L)'
;MRKELHNTKVTVRLRKSAYRNEWYLYIESYPVYTAGKSEPQRVREYLNRIVTTVVWDKTRTARTTSSSKSYKPKRDLNGVIQCKSEVDQEACIYADEVRKLRQRE
;
A
#
# COMPACT_ATOMS: atom_id res chain seq x y z
N MET A 1 -11.10 31.44 5.64
CA MET A 1 -10.48 30.17 6.09
C MET A 1 -10.39 29.22 4.91
N ARG A 2 -9.20 28.66 4.63
CA ARG A 2 -9.05 27.57 3.65
C ARG A 2 -9.82 26.35 4.18
N LYS A 3 -10.71 25.78 3.36
CA LYS A 3 -11.41 24.52 3.66
C LYS A 3 -10.39 23.46 4.08
N GLU A 4 -10.62 22.80 5.21
CA GLU A 4 -9.87 21.61 5.59
C GLU A 4 -10.23 20.49 4.60
N LEU A 5 -9.31 20.18 3.68
CA LEU A 5 -9.47 19.05 2.77
C LEU A 5 -9.13 17.76 3.53
N HIS A 6 -10.03 17.29 4.39
CA HIS A 6 -9.90 15.98 5.05
C HIS A 6 -10.30 14.86 4.09
N ASN A 7 -9.65 14.78 2.93
CA ASN A 7 -9.82 13.65 2.03
C ASN A 7 -8.97 12.50 2.59
N THR A 8 -9.63 11.43 3.03
CA THR A 8 -8.97 10.15 3.35
C THR A 8 -8.04 9.78 2.20
N LYS A 9 -6.74 9.65 2.46
CA LYS A 9 -5.80 9.17 1.44
C LYS A 9 -5.80 7.66 1.46
N VAL A 10 -5.99 7.09 0.28
CA VAL A 10 -6.03 5.64 0.09
C VAL A 10 -4.80 5.20 -0.71
N THR A 11 -4.06 4.23 -0.18
CA THR A 11 -2.84 3.74 -0.82
C THR A 11 -2.75 2.22 -0.78
N VAL A 12 -2.27 1.61 -1.87
CA VAL A 12 -1.91 0.19 -1.88
C VAL A 12 -0.59 0.00 -1.13
N ARG A 13 -0.50 -0.98 -0.25
CA ARG A 13 0.68 -1.27 0.58
C ARG A 13 0.96 -2.77 0.60
N LEU A 14 2.19 -3.12 0.97
CA LEU A 14 2.67 -4.50 1.10
C LEU A 14 2.91 -4.83 2.57
N ARG A 15 2.48 -6.03 3.00
CA ARG A 15 2.87 -6.61 4.29
C ARG A 15 3.61 -7.92 4.04
N LYS A 16 4.89 -7.97 4.44
CA LYS A 16 5.71 -9.19 4.35
C LYS A 16 5.09 -10.29 5.20
N SER A 17 4.93 -11.49 4.63
CA SER A 17 4.56 -12.69 5.37
C SER A 17 5.69 -13.09 6.32
N ALA A 18 5.34 -13.49 7.55
CA ALA A 18 6.32 -13.91 8.55
C ALA A 18 7.00 -15.24 8.19
N TYR A 19 6.30 -16.12 7.46
CA TYR A 19 6.71 -17.50 7.24
C TYR A 19 7.11 -17.82 5.80
N ARG A 20 6.67 -17.00 4.83
CA ARG A 20 6.85 -17.26 3.39
C ARG A 20 7.48 -16.06 2.71
N ASN A 21 8.18 -16.27 1.60
CA ASN A 21 8.73 -15.18 0.80
C ASN A 21 7.67 -14.53 -0.12
N GLU A 22 6.61 -14.03 0.51
CA GLU A 22 5.45 -13.42 -0.14
C GLU A 22 5.03 -12.15 0.62
N TRP A 23 4.25 -11.30 -0.05
CA TRP A 23 3.72 -10.07 0.50
C TRP A 23 2.22 -9.98 0.26
N TYR A 24 1.47 -9.73 1.32
CA TYR A 24 0.04 -9.44 1.24
C TYR A 24 -0.18 -8.02 0.73
N LEU A 25 -1.06 -7.88 -0.27
CA LEU A 25 -1.57 -6.59 -0.72
C LEU A 25 -2.70 -6.14 0.20
N TYR A 26 -2.61 -4.90 0.67
CA TYR A 26 -3.67 -4.27 1.44
C TYR A 26 -3.84 -2.80 1.07
N ILE A 27 -5.05 -2.30 1.27
CA ILE A 27 -5.38 -0.89 1.15
C ILE A 27 -5.19 -0.24 2.51
N GLU A 28 -4.44 0.85 2.55
CA GLU A 28 -4.29 1.69 3.72
C GLU A 28 -5.00 3.02 3.50
N SER A 29 -5.95 3.32 4.38
CA SER A 29 -6.74 4.56 4.38
C SER A 29 -6.37 5.39 5.61
N TYR A 30 -5.96 6.63 5.40
CA TYR A 30 -5.66 7.59 6.47
C TYR A 30 -5.69 9.04 5.98
N PRO A 31 -6.22 10.00 6.76
CA PRO A 31 -6.96 9.81 8.02
C PRO A 31 -8.37 9.26 7.77
N VAL A 32 -8.88 8.37 8.63
CA VAL A 32 -10.29 7.92 8.63
C VAL A 32 -10.95 8.35 9.93
N TYR A 33 -12.03 9.12 9.85
CA TYR A 33 -12.80 9.56 11.02
C TYR A 33 -14.01 8.66 11.22
N THR A 34 -14.15 8.07 12.40
CA THR A 34 -15.29 7.23 12.76
C THR A 34 -16.17 7.95 13.76
N ALA A 35 -17.49 7.84 13.63
CA ALA A 35 -18.43 8.40 14.59
C ALA A 35 -18.08 7.96 16.03
N GLY A 36 -18.05 8.91 16.95
CA GLY A 36 -17.69 8.67 18.35
C GLY A 36 -16.19 8.67 18.65
N LYS A 37 -15.30 8.94 17.68
CA LYS A 37 -13.87 9.15 17.93
C LYS A 37 -13.43 10.54 17.53
N SER A 38 -12.69 11.20 18.42
CA SER A 38 -12.09 12.52 18.20
C SER A 38 -10.84 12.46 17.32
N GLU A 39 -10.12 11.33 17.32
CA GLU A 39 -8.88 11.16 16.58
C GLU A 39 -9.06 10.34 15.30
N PRO A 40 -8.38 10.71 14.20
CA PRO A 40 -8.39 9.94 12.98
C PRO A 40 -7.65 8.61 13.14
N GLN A 41 -8.14 7.59 12.43
CA GLN A 41 -7.60 6.25 12.47
C GLN A 41 -6.98 5.86 11.14
N ARG A 42 -6.04 4.92 11.20
CA ARG A 42 -5.47 4.26 10.01
C ARG A 42 -6.15 2.91 9.83
N VAL A 43 -6.93 2.77 8.77
CA VAL A 43 -7.63 1.52 8.45
C VAL A 43 -6.82 0.72 7.43
N ARG A 44 -6.72 -0.60 7.64
CA ARG A 44 -6.04 -1.53 6.73
C ARG A 44 -6.99 -2.62 6.28
N GLU A 45 -7.24 -2.70 4.98
CA GLU A 45 -8.11 -3.70 4.35
C GLU A 45 -7.26 -4.64 3.49
N TYR A 46 -7.20 -5.93 3.84
CA TYR A 46 -6.41 -6.92 3.09
C TYR A 46 -7.22 -7.47 1.91
N LEU A 47 -6.61 -7.51 0.72
CA LEU A 47 -7.31 -7.85 -0.52
C LEU A 47 -7.33 -9.36 -0.83
N ASN A 48 -6.89 -10.21 0.10
CA ASN A 48 -6.69 -11.65 -0.13
C ASN A 48 -5.85 -11.95 -1.39
N ARG A 49 -4.93 -11.04 -1.74
CA ARG A 49 -3.94 -11.21 -2.80
C ARG A 49 -2.54 -11.20 -2.20
N ILE A 50 -1.70 -12.09 -2.72
CA ILE A 50 -0.28 -12.16 -2.41
C ILE A 50 0.53 -11.91 -3.68
N VAL A 51 1.72 -11.35 -3.51
CA VAL A 51 2.72 -11.23 -4.58
C VAL A 51 4.06 -11.75 -4.07
N THR A 52 4.92 -12.21 -4.96
CA THR A 52 6.24 -12.80 -4.60
C THR A 52 7.41 -12.14 -5.35
N THR A 53 7.14 -11.43 -6.44
CA THR A 53 8.14 -10.90 -7.37
C THR A 53 8.22 -9.37 -7.39
N VAL A 54 7.92 -8.72 -6.27
CA VAL A 54 7.97 -7.25 -6.12
C VAL A 54 9.34 -6.70 -6.53
N VAL A 55 9.34 -5.67 -7.37
CA VAL A 55 10.55 -4.93 -7.73
C VAL A 55 10.82 -3.88 -6.64
N TRP A 56 12.00 -3.92 -6.04
CA TRP A 56 12.40 -2.99 -4.99
C TRP A 56 13.26 -1.85 -5.54
N ASP A 57 12.93 -0.62 -5.16
CA ASP A 57 13.70 0.57 -5.53
C ASP A 57 14.89 0.75 -4.58
N LYS A 58 16.06 0.26 -5.02
CA LYS A 58 17.32 0.33 -4.24
C LYS A 58 17.80 1.75 -3.95
N THR A 59 17.27 2.75 -4.66
CA THR A 59 17.58 4.17 -4.39
C THR A 59 16.74 4.73 -3.25
N ARG A 60 15.60 4.10 -2.93
CA ARG A 60 14.63 4.57 -1.92
C ARG A 60 14.56 3.63 -0.73
N THR A 61 15.32 3.96 0.31
CA THR A 61 15.29 3.26 1.59
C THR A 61 13.91 3.39 2.27
N ALA A 62 13.36 2.30 2.78
CA ALA A 62 12.12 2.27 3.57
C ALA A 62 12.42 2.29 5.07
N ARG A 63 13.23 1.34 5.55
CA ARG A 63 13.68 1.23 6.93
C ARG A 63 15.10 0.71 6.96
N THR A 64 15.94 1.33 7.78
CA THR A 64 17.27 0.84 8.11
C THR A 64 17.25 0.38 9.57
N THR A 65 17.71 -0.84 9.83
CA THR A 65 18.03 -1.36 11.16
C THR A 65 19.55 -1.55 11.25
N SER A 66 20.06 -1.85 12.45
CA SER A 66 21.48 -2.18 12.64
C SER A 66 21.95 -3.35 11.76
N SER A 67 21.05 -4.27 11.44
CA SER A 67 21.33 -5.52 10.72
C SER A 67 20.81 -5.56 9.28
N SER A 68 19.92 -4.65 8.87
CA SER A 68 19.26 -4.77 7.56
C SER A 68 18.81 -3.43 6.99
N LYS A 69 18.85 -3.33 5.67
CA LYS A 69 18.30 -2.20 4.91
C LYS A 69 17.16 -2.72 4.04
N SER A 70 15.98 -2.16 4.22
CA SER A 70 14.81 -2.43 3.40
C SER A 70 14.52 -1.25 2.48
N TYR A 71 13.90 -1.53 1.35
CA TYR A 71 13.64 -0.57 0.28
C TYR A 71 12.13 -0.40 0.04
N LYS A 72 11.73 0.70 -0.59
CA LYS A 72 10.34 0.88 -1.02
C LYS A 72 10.07 0.05 -2.28
N PRO A 73 8.84 -0.46 -2.47
CA PRO A 73 8.49 -1.07 -3.75
C PRO A 73 8.58 -0.02 -4.85
N LYS A 74 9.14 -0.39 -5.99
CA LYS A 74 9.13 0.44 -7.19
C LYS A 74 7.70 0.57 -7.69
N ARG A 75 7.35 1.75 -8.18
CA ARG A 75 6.05 2.05 -8.77
C ARG A 75 6.23 2.59 -10.17
N ASP A 76 5.23 2.37 -11.02
CA ASP A 76 5.16 3.01 -12.33
C ASP A 76 4.73 4.49 -12.22
N LEU A 77 4.58 5.15 -13.37
CA LEU A 77 4.16 6.55 -13.45
C LEU A 77 2.75 6.80 -12.89
N ASN A 78 1.90 5.77 -12.89
CA ASN A 78 0.54 5.84 -12.33
C ASN A 78 0.51 5.51 -10.83
N GLY A 79 1.66 5.15 -10.25
CA GLY A 79 1.77 4.79 -8.85
C GLY A 79 1.41 3.33 -8.57
N VAL A 80 1.24 2.46 -9.55
CA VAL A 80 1.01 1.02 -9.36
C VAL A 80 2.31 0.33 -8.99
N ILE A 81 2.28 -0.60 -8.03
CA ILE A 81 3.46 -1.38 -7.64
C ILE A 81 3.90 -2.25 -8.82
N GLN A 82 5.22 -2.27 -9.07
CA GLN A 82 5.81 -3.08 -10.13
C GLN A 82 6.25 -4.45 -9.60
N CYS A 83 5.87 -5.50 -10.32
CA CYS A 83 6.29 -6.88 -10.10
C CYS A 83 6.96 -7.44 -11.36
N LYS A 84 7.79 -8.49 -11.22
CA LYS A 84 8.44 -9.13 -12.37
C LYS A 84 7.52 -10.13 -13.08
N SER A 85 6.70 -10.86 -12.32
CA SER A 85 5.72 -11.80 -12.86
C SER A 85 4.48 -11.06 -13.33
N GLU A 86 3.91 -11.47 -14.46
CA GLU A 86 2.66 -10.93 -14.99
C GLU A 86 1.50 -11.14 -14.01
N VAL A 87 1.40 -12.33 -13.41
CA VAL A 87 0.35 -12.66 -12.42
C VAL A 87 0.43 -11.74 -11.18
N ASP A 88 1.65 -11.45 -10.71
CA ASP A 88 1.83 -10.53 -9.58
C ASP A 88 1.56 -9.07 -9.98
N GLN A 89 1.83 -8.72 -11.24
CA GLN A 89 1.53 -7.40 -11.78
C GLN A 89 0.02 -7.17 -11.89
N GLU A 90 -0.73 -8.17 -12.38
CA GLU A 90 -2.20 -8.15 -12.41
C GLU A 90 -2.79 -7.99 -11.01
N ALA A 91 -2.24 -8.69 -10.00
CA ALA A 91 -2.66 -8.51 -8.61
C ALA A 91 -2.43 -7.07 -8.10
N CYS A 92 -1.33 -6.43 -8.50
CA CYS A 92 -1.04 -5.04 -8.15
C CYS A 92 -1.96 -4.04 -8.87
N ILE A 93 -2.30 -4.30 -10.13
CA ILE A 93 -3.26 -3.51 -10.90
C ILE A 93 -4.65 -3.63 -10.27
N TYR A 94 -5.10 -4.85 -9.95
CA TYR A 94 -6.35 -5.08 -9.22
C TYR A 94 -6.39 -4.28 -7.91
N ALA A 95 -5.30 -4.31 -7.13
CA ALA A 95 -5.23 -3.55 -5.90
C ALA A 95 -5.33 -2.02 -6.12
N ASP A 96 -4.76 -1.49 -7.21
CA ASP A 96 -4.89 -0.08 -7.54
C ASP A 96 -6.32 0.30 -7.98
N GLU A 97 -7.03 -0.59 -8.68
CA GLU A 97 -8.45 -0.39 -8.99
C GLU A 97 -9.32 -0.37 -7.72
N VAL A 98 -9.08 -1.28 -6.77
CA VAL A 98 -9.76 -1.22 -5.47
C VAL A 98 -9.42 0.09 -4.74
N ARG A 99 -8.16 0.52 -4.77
CA ARG A 99 -7.74 1.81 -4.21
C ARG A 99 -8.46 3.00 -4.89
N LYS A 100 -8.72 2.95 -6.20
CA LYS A 100 -9.48 3.98 -6.93
C LYS A 100 -10.92 4.06 -6.44
N LEU A 101 -11.57 2.91 -6.21
CA LEU A 101 -12.92 2.84 -5.67
C LEU A 101 -12.97 3.45 -4.25
N ARG A 102 -12.10 2.97 -3.35
CA ARG A 102 -12.01 3.45 -1.96
C ARG A 102 -11.66 4.94 -1.83
N GLN A 103 -10.93 5.52 -2.78
CA GLN A 103 -10.58 6.95 -2.76
C GLN A 103 -11.78 7.86 -3.06
N ARG A 104 -12.84 7.32 -3.65
CA ARG A 104 -14.09 8.03 -3.98
C ARG A 104 -15.17 7.86 -2.91
N GLU A 105 -14.98 6.93 -1.97
CA GLU A 105 -15.82 6.74 -0.78
C GLU A 105 -15.53 7.81 0.28
#